data_AF-A0A1Y3B1P2-F1
#
_entry.id   AF-A0A1Y3B1P2-F1
#
_cell.length_a   1.000
_cell.length_b   1.000
_cell.length_c   1.000
_cell.angle_alpha   90.00
_cell.angle_beta   90.00
_cell.angle_gamma   90.00
#
_symmetry.space_group_name_H-M   'P 1'
#
loop_
_entity.id
_entity.type
_entity.pdbx_description
1 polymer ?
#
loop_
_entity_poly.entity_id
_entity_poly.type
_entity_poly.pdbx_seq_one_letter_code
_entity_poly.pdbx_strand_id
1 'polypeptide(L)'
;MIDMKPIAIGPISILALLFGTGSWIALTGLWLEMPLLLQQLPEGWTLASQLNMMIQLANIGPLLYWILKRNRFVNDISATHIQMWIGLLSCIMLIAFWRTTIWISGAEHSLLLLIFTFGLALVDCTSSVTFLPFMARFDSSFMTPYLVGEGLSGFIPSLFVLIQGIGHNIGTSIDSDDSECSTIPSPMKSLFDEQQQQ
;
A
#
# COMPACT_ATOMS: atom_id res chain seq x y z
N MET A 1 30.01 -11.61 18.25
CA MET A 1 29.69 -10.28 18.81
C MET A 1 30.56 -9.28 18.06
N ILE A 2 30.03 -8.69 16.99
CA ILE A 2 30.79 -7.76 16.15
C ILE A 2 30.70 -6.40 16.83
N ASP A 3 31.82 -5.93 17.37
CA ASP A 3 31.94 -4.62 18.02
C ASP A 3 31.78 -3.52 16.96
N MET A 4 30.53 -3.12 16.72
CA MET A 4 30.19 -2.01 15.83
C MET A 4 30.41 -0.70 16.57
N LYS A 5 31.43 0.04 16.11
CA LYS A 5 31.76 1.40 16.54
C LYS A 5 30.48 2.27 16.61
N PRO A 6 30.23 3.01 17.70
CA PRO A 6 28.95 3.69 17.96
C PRO A 6 28.55 4.73 16.89
N ILE A 7 29.50 5.19 16.10
CA ILE A 7 29.30 6.15 15.00
C ILE A 7 28.58 5.51 13.80
N ALA A 8 28.69 4.19 13.61
CA ALA A 8 28.06 3.48 12.48
C ALA A 8 26.62 3.04 12.77
N ILE A 9 26.18 3.07 14.04
CA ILE A 9 24.85 2.60 14.45
C ILE A 9 23.76 3.57 13.95
N GLY A 10 24.00 4.88 14.05
CA GLY A 10 23.09 5.93 13.59
C GLY A 10 22.65 5.77 12.12
N PRO A 11 23.58 5.76 11.14
CA PRO A 11 23.20 5.66 9.73
C PRO A 11 22.48 4.35 9.43
N ILE A 12 22.90 3.22 10.00
CA ILE A 12 22.27 1.91 9.73
C ILE A 12 20.83 1.87 10.25
N SER A 13 20.56 2.49 11.41
CA SER A 13 19.20 2.64 11.93
C SER A 13 18.32 3.53 11.05
N ILE A 14 18.88 4.59 10.45
CA ILE A 14 18.16 5.43 9.49
C ILE A 14 17.85 4.64 8.21
N LEU A 15 18.82 3.89 7.68
CA LEU A 15 18.59 3.01 6.53
C LEU A 15 17.51 1.96 6.84
N ALA A 16 17.57 1.33 8.01
CA ALA A 16 16.56 0.37 8.47
C ALA A 16 15.15 0.99 8.53
N LEU A 17 15.06 2.23 9.04
CA LEU A 17 13.81 2.96 9.11
C LEU A 17 13.29 3.32 7.71
N LEU A 18 14.13 3.88 6.83
CA LEU A 18 13.75 4.20 5.45
C LEU A 18 13.30 2.95 4.68
N PHE A 19 13.99 1.84 4.91
CA PHE A 19 13.68 0.56 4.30
C PHE A 19 12.33 0.00 4.77
N GLY A 20 12.03 0.11 6.07
CA GLY A 20 10.71 -0.21 6.62
C GLY A 20 9.63 0.77 6.19
N THR A 21 9.93 2.05 5.96
CA THR A 21 8.94 2.99 5.40
C THR A 21 8.58 2.62 3.96
N GLY A 22 9.55 2.17 3.17
CA GLY A 22 9.38 1.92 1.74
C GLY A 22 8.55 0.68 1.39
N SER A 23 8.37 -0.25 2.33
CA SER A 23 7.68 -1.54 2.11
C SER A 23 6.16 -1.43 1.99
N TRP A 24 5.56 -0.38 2.52
CA TRP A 24 4.09 -0.22 2.52
C TRP A 24 3.61 1.14 2.01
N ILE A 25 4.52 2.12 1.91
CA ILE A 25 4.16 3.52 1.59
C ILE A 25 3.39 3.64 0.27
N ALA A 26 3.77 2.85 -0.74
CA ALA A 26 3.15 2.89 -2.05
C ALA A 26 1.72 2.33 -2.04
N LEU A 27 1.50 1.18 -1.38
CA LEU A 27 0.17 0.59 -1.25
C LEU A 27 -0.75 1.43 -0.38
N THR A 28 -0.24 1.98 0.74
CA THR A 28 -1.01 2.89 1.59
C THR A 28 -1.34 4.20 0.89
N GLY A 29 -0.40 4.75 0.11
CA GLY A 29 -0.64 5.95 -0.70
C GLY A 29 -1.71 5.71 -1.76
N LEU A 30 -1.63 4.57 -2.47
CA LEU A 30 -2.65 4.17 -3.43
C LEU A 30 -4.04 4.01 -2.78
N TRP A 31 -4.10 3.47 -1.56
CA TRP A 31 -5.34 3.32 -0.80
C TRP A 31 -5.95 4.65 -0.38
N LEU A 32 -5.13 5.60 0.07
CA LEU A 32 -5.62 6.93 0.45
C LEU A 32 -6.03 7.78 -0.75
N GLU A 33 -5.41 7.57 -1.89
CA GLU A 33 -5.76 8.24 -3.16
C GLU A 33 -6.96 7.57 -3.85
N MET A 34 -7.33 6.37 -3.41
CA MET A 34 -8.45 5.60 -3.98
C MET A 34 -9.73 6.44 -4.13
N PRO A 35 -10.20 7.24 -3.15
CA PRO A 35 -11.39 8.06 -3.32
C PRO A 35 -11.33 9.00 -4.53
N LEU A 36 -10.14 9.50 -4.90
CA LEU A 36 -9.95 10.33 -6.09
C LEU A 36 -9.95 9.46 -7.37
N LEU A 37 -9.28 8.31 -7.34
CA LEU A 37 -9.25 7.38 -8.49
C LEU A 37 -10.66 6.88 -8.84
N LEU A 38 -11.50 6.60 -7.85
CA LEU A 38 -12.88 6.11 -8.05
C LEU A 38 -13.77 7.13 -8.77
N GLN A 39 -13.43 8.43 -8.74
CA GLN A 39 -14.16 9.47 -9.47
C GLN A 39 -13.74 9.58 -10.94
N GLN A 40 -12.51 9.19 -11.27
CA GLN A 40 -11.96 9.29 -12.63
C GLN A 40 -12.13 7.99 -13.42
N LEU A 41 -12.24 6.85 -12.73
CA LEU A 41 -12.33 5.53 -13.36
C LEU A 41 -13.78 5.03 -13.40
N PRO A 42 -14.20 4.40 -14.52
CA PRO A 42 -15.57 3.94 -14.73
C PRO A 42 -15.99 2.75 -13.84
N GLU A 43 -15.04 2.09 -13.17
CA GLU A 43 -15.28 0.89 -12.35
C GLU A 43 -15.86 1.19 -10.96
N GLY A 44 -15.74 2.45 -10.50
CA GLY A 44 -16.18 2.87 -9.17
C GLY A 44 -15.69 1.94 -8.07
N TRP A 45 -16.52 1.68 -7.05
CA TRP A 45 -16.19 0.88 -5.87
C TRP A 45 -15.74 -0.57 -6.15
N THR A 46 -16.00 -1.09 -7.34
CA THR A 46 -15.50 -2.41 -7.76
C THR A 46 -13.97 -2.45 -7.72
N LEU A 47 -13.30 -1.34 -8.06
CA LEU A 47 -11.84 -1.24 -8.07
C LEU A 47 -11.24 -1.42 -6.67
N ALA A 48 -11.88 -0.86 -5.64
CA ALA A 48 -11.47 -1.05 -4.24
C ALA A 48 -11.50 -2.54 -3.85
N SER A 49 -12.57 -3.23 -4.24
CA SER A 49 -12.75 -4.66 -3.96
C SER A 49 -11.72 -5.52 -4.71
N GLN A 50 -11.44 -5.20 -5.98
CA GLN A 50 -10.44 -5.91 -6.79
C GLN A 50 -9.02 -5.70 -6.22
N LEU A 51 -8.70 -4.50 -5.77
CA LEU A 51 -7.42 -4.20 -5.12
C LEU A 51 -7.25 -5.02 -3.84
N ASN A 52 -8.29 -5.14 -3.00
CA ASN A 52 -8.24 -5.99 -1.82
C ASN A 52 -8.08 -7.48 -2.16
N MET A 53 -8.70 -7.95 -3.25
CA MET A 53 -8.50 -9.32 -3.74
C MET A 53 -7.06 -9.54 -4.22
N MET A 54 -6.46 -8.56 -4.90
CA MET A 54 -5.07 -8.62 -5.34
C MET A 54 -4.08 -8.68 -4.16
N ILE A 55 -4.32 -7.92 -3.09
CA ILE A 55 -3.48 -7.99 -1.87
C ILE A 55 -3.57 -9.40 -1.24
N GLN A 56 -4.77 -9.99 -1.21
CA GLN A 56 -4.91 -11.35 -0.68
C GLN A 56 -4.15 -12.37 -1.53
N LEU A 57 -4.21 -12.24 -2.87
CA LEU A 57 -3.42 -13.07 -3.80
C LEU A 57 -1.92 -12.83 -3.67
N ALA A 58 -1.50 -11.60 -3.30
CA ALA A 58 -0.11 -11.25 -3.11
C ALA A 58 0.58 -12.02 -1.95
N ASN A 59 -0.19 -12.65 -1.06
CA ASN A 59 0.37 -13.59 -0.06
C ASN A 59 1.07 -14.81 -0.69
N ILE A 60 0.86 -15.07 -1.98
CA ILE A 60 1.66 -16.05 -2.74
C ILE A 60 3.13 -15.64 -2.80
N GLY A 61 3.47 -14.34 -2.70
CA GLY A 61 4.83 -13.83 -2.72
C GLY A 61 5.71 -14.41 -1.59
N PRO A 62 5.32 -14.25 -0.30
CA PRO A 62 5.99 -14.90 0.82
C PRO A 62 6.12 -16.43 0.68
N LEU A 63 5.07 -17.09 0.18
CA LEU A 63 5.07 -18.54 -0.04
C LEU A 63 6.11 -18.92 -1.11
N LEU A 64 6.17 -18.18 -2.22
CA LEU A 64 7.14 -18.36 -3.28
C LEU A 64 8.56 -18.16 -2.76
N TYR A 65 8.81 -17.07 -2.02
CA TYR A 65 10.12 -16.85 -1.38
C TYR A 65 10.52 -18.01 -0.45
N TRP A 66 9.59 -18.49 0.38
CA TRP A 66 9.85 -19.63 1.27
C TRP A 66 10.23 -20.90 0.49
N ILE A 67 9.53 -21.21 -0.61
CA ILE A 67 9.86 -22.37 -1.49
C ILE A 67 11.24 -22.17 -2.14
N LEU A 68 11.52 -21.00 -2.69
CA LEU A 68 12.79 -20.70 -3.36
C LEU A 68 13.97 -20.78 -2.38
N LYS A 69 13.77 -20.31 -1.14
CA LYS A 69 14.74 -20.43 -0.05
C LYS A 69 14.93 -21.88 0.38
N ARG A 70 13.85 -22.65 0.52
CA ARG A 70 13.90 -24.08 0.85
C ARG A 70 14.72 -24.88 -0.18
N ASN A 71 14.59 -24.54 -1.45
CA ASN A 71 15.34 -25.19 -2.52
C ASN A 71 16.76 -24.62 -2.73
N ARG A 72 17.26 -23.75 -1.82
CA ARG A 72 18.59 -23.11 -1.88
C ARG A 72 18.89 -22.31 -3.16
N PHE A 73 17.88 -21.99 -3.97
CA PHE A 73 18.09 -21.28 -5.24
C PHE A 73 18.36 -19.79 -5.07
N VAL A 74 18.04 -19.20 -3.90
CA VAL A 74 18.10 -17.74 -3.71
C VAL A 74 18.80 -17.37 -2.41
N ASN A 75 19.68 -16.37 -2.51
CA ASN A 75 20.37 -15.77 -1.37
C ASN A 75 19.55 -14.59 -0.84
N ASP A 76 19.49 -14.39 0.48
CA ASP A 76 18.65 -13.35 1.10
C ASP A 76 18.89 -11.94 0.51
N ILE A 77 20.16 -11.62 0.26
CA ILE A 77 20.58 -10.34 -0.34
C ILE A 77 20.07 -10.17 -1.77
N SER A 78 20.07 -11.25 -2.55
CA SER A 78 19.66 -11.24 -3.96
C SER A 78 18.14 -11.12 -4.09
N ALA A 79 17.37 -11.80 -3.24
CA ALA A 79 15.91 -11.65 -3.18
C ALA A 79 15.52 -10.19 -2.91
N THR A 80 16.17 -9.55 -1.94
CA THR A 80 15.97 -8.14 -1.60
C THR A 80 16.27 -7.20 -2.78
N HIS A 81 17.38 -7.39 -3.49
CA HIS A 81 17.67 -6.54 -4.64
C HIS A 81 16.66 -6.73 -5.78
N ILE A 82 16.27 -7.97 -6.07
CA ILE A 82 15.31 -8.28 -7.14
C ILE A 82 13.95 -7.64 -6.85
N GLN A 83 13.44 -7.76 -5.62
CA GLN A 83 12.15 -7.16 -5.27
C GLN A 83 12.18 -5.63 -5.26
N MET A 84 13.31 -5.00 -4.89
CA MET A 84 13.44 -3.54 -4.96
C MET A 84 13.39 -3.03 -6.41
N TRP A 85 14.04 -3.74 -7.34
CA TRP A 85 13.96 -3.42 -8.76
C TRP A 85 12.55 -3.61 -9.33
N ILE A 86 11.86 -4.69 -8.95
CA ILE A 86 10.52 -4.96 -9.46
C ILE A 86 9.48 -4.00 -8.87
N GLY A 87 9.63 -3.60 -7.61
CA GLY A 87 8.82 -2.55 -6.98
C GLY A 87 9.03 -1.19 -7.64
N LEU A 88 10.30 -0.79 -7.87
CA LEU A 88 10.62 0.45 -8.57
C LEU A 88 10.01 0.48 -9.99
N LEU A 89 10.18 -0.61 -10.74
CA LEU A 89 9.61 -0.73 -12.08
C LEU A 89 8.07 -0.66 -12.02
N SER A 90 7.45 -1.32 -11.05
CA SER A 90 5.99 -1.30 -10.86
C SER A 90 5.49 0.11 -10.57
N CYS A 91 6.15 0.87 -9.70
CA CYS A 91 5.80 2.26 -9.41
C CYS A 91 5.90 3.17 -10.65
N ILE A 92 7.00 3.06 -11.41
CA ILE A 92 7.21 3.85 -12.63
C ILE A 92 6.14 3.52 -13.67
N MET A 93 5.84 2.24 -13.86
CA MET A 93 4.81 1.79 -14.79
C MET A 93 3.42 2.22 -14.34
N LEU A 94 3.12 2.18 -13.04
CA LEU A 94 1.86 2.67 -12.49
C LEU A 94 1.65 4.16 -12.84
N ILE A 95 2.67 5.00 -12.64
CA ILE A 95 2.63 6.43 -12.99
C ILE A 95 2.45 6.67 -14.50
N ALA A 96 3.00 5.80 -15.35
CA ALA A 96 2.87 5.93 -16.80
C ALA A 96 1.49 5.45 -17.31
N PHE A 97 0.97 4.36 -16.74
CA PHE A 97 -0.20 3.64 -17.27
C PHE A 97 -1.49 3.82 -16.44
N TRP A 98 -1.49 4.63 -15.36
CA TRP A 98 -2.68 4.83 -14.52
C TRP A 98 -3.91 5.32 -15.27
N ARG A 99 -3.72 6.08 -16.36
CA ARG A 99 -4.81 6.65 -17.18
C ARG A 99 -5.19 5.80 -18.38
N THR A 100 -4.54 4.65 -18.57
CA THR A 100 -4.81 3.75 -19.69
C THR A 100 -5.91 2.76 -19.32
N THR A 101 -7.12 3.00 -19.83
CA THR A 101 -8.23 2.04 -19.76
C THR A 101 -8.21 1.13 -20.97
N ILE A 102 -8.45 -0.17 -20.76
CA ILE A 102 -8.56 -1.17 -21.83
C ILE A 102 -10.03 -1.57 -21.95
N TRP A 103 -10.54 -1.60 -23.18
CA TRP A 103 -11.92 -2.00 -23.45
C TRP A 103 -12.04 -3.53 -23.47
N ILE A 104 -12.64 -4.13 -22.43
CA ILE A 104 -12.85 -5.58 -22.32
C ILE A 104 -14.29 -5.85 -21.88
N SER A 105 -14.96 -6.76 -22.58
CA SER A 105 -16.34 -7.20 -22.27
C SER A 105 -17.39 -6.07 -22.21
N GLY A 106 -17.24 -5.02 -23.03
CA GLY A 106 -18.21 -3.93 -23.12
C GLY A 106 -18.11 -2.87 -22.01
N ALA A 107 -17.08 -2.95 -21.15
CA ALA A 107 -16.75 -1.93 -20.16
C ALA A 107 -15.28 -1.50 -20.29
N GLU A 108 -14.99 -0.25 -19.93
CA GLU A 108 -13.62 0.24 -19.78
C GLU A 108 -13.06 -0.27 -18.46
N HIS A 109 -11.95 -1.01 -18.52
CA HIS A 109 -11.31 -1.58 -17.35
C HIS A 109 -9.87 -1.10 -17.19
N SER A 110 -9.49 -0.76 -15.95
CA SER A 110 -8.14 -0.28 -15.61
C SER A 110 -7.20 -1.44 -15.25
N LEU A 111 -7.12 -2.43 -16.14
CA LEU A 111 -6.36 -3.66 -15.92
C LEU A 111 -4.87 -3.43 -15.70
N LEU A 112 -4.28 -2.45 -16.39
CA LEU A 112 -2.86 -2.13 -16.23
C LEU A 112 -2.56 -1.65 -14.81
N LEU A 113 -3.40 -0.74 -14.28
CA LEU A 113 -3.30 -0.29 -12.89
C LEU A 113 -3.41 -1.49 -11.94
N LEU A 114 -4.41 -2.35 -12.14
CA LEU A 114 -4.63 -3.53 -11.30
C LEU A 114 -3.42 -4.50 -11.31
N ILE A 115 -2.84 -4.76 -12.49
CA ILE A 115 -1.69 -5.67 -12.65
C ILE A 115 -0.44 -5.08 -11.96
N PHE A 116 -0.15 -3.80 -12.15
CA PHE A 116 1.00 -3.17 -11.51
C PHE A 116 0.81 -3.02 -10.01
N THR A 117 -0.41 -2.73 -9.53
CA THR A 117 -0.76 -2.76 -8.11
C THR A 117 -0.60 -4.15 -7.52
N PHE A 118 -0.94 -5.21 -8.26
CA PHE A 118 -0.70 -6.59 -7.81
C PHE A 118 0.80 -6.90 -7.70
N GLY A 119 1.60 -6.47 -8.69
CA GLY A 119 3.06 -6.58 -8.63
C GLY A 119 3.66 -5.84 -7.44
N LEU A 120 3.14 -4.65 -7.16
CA LEU A 120 3.51 -3.84 -6.01
C LEU A 120 3.14 -4.54 -4.69
N ALA A 121 1.89 -4.99 -4.54
CA ALA A 121 1.43 -5.74 -3.36
C ALA A 121 2.23 -7.03 -3.14
N LEU A 122 2.62 -7.74 -4.20
CA LEU A 122 3.49 -8.92 -4.12
C LEU A 122 4.85 -8.55 -3.51
N VAL A 123 5.45 -7.45 -3.94
CA VAL A 123 6.72 -6.95 -3.39
C VAL A 123 6.54 -6.53 -1.94
N ASP A 124 5.50 -5.77 -1.65
CA ASP A 124 5.22 -5.24 -0.30
C ASP A 124 5.03 -6.40 0.69
N CYS A 125 4.18 -7.38 0.39
CA CYS A 125 3.96 -8.56 1.24
C CYS A 125 5.24 -9.41 1.38
N THR A 126 6.03 -9.54 0.31
CA THR A 126 7.28 -10.32 0.36
C THR A 126 8.36 -9.60 1.16
N SER A 127 8.44 -8.28 1.06
CA SER A 127 9.44 -7.45 1.73
C SER A 127 9.35 -7.58 3.25
N SER A 128 8.16 -7.41 3.84
CA SER A 128 7.98 -7.53 5.29
C SER A 128 8.35 -8.92 5.84
N VAL A 129 8.09 -10.00 5.09
CA VAL A 129 8.42 -11.37 5.49
C VAL A 129 9.90 -11.70 5.27
N THR A 130 10.54 -11.12 4.26
CA THR A 130 11.96 -11.36 3.94
C THR A 130 12.91 -10.51 4.77
N PHE A 131 12.47 -9.33 5.20
CA PHE A 131 13.30 -8.38 5.93
C PHE A 131 13.45 -8.75 7.39
N LEU A 132 12.42 -9.30 8.04
CA LEU A 132 12.53 -9.83 9.41
C LEU A 132 13.69 -10.83 9.58
N PRO A 133 13.79 -11.92 8.81
CA PRO A 133 14.88 -12.89 8.95
C PRO A 133 16.23 -12.34 8.49
N PHE A 134 16.25 -11.36 7.57
CA PHE A 134 17.47 -10.66 7.19
C PHE A 134 17.99 -9.76 8.32
N MET A 135 17.12 -8.98 8.96
CA MET A 135 17.43 -8.12 10.10
C MET A 135 17.85 -8.94 11.33
N ALA A 136 17.23 -10.11 11.53
CA ALA A 136 17.60 -11.03 12.62
C ALA A 136 19.03 -11.59 12.51
N ARG A 137 19.71 -11.39 11.36
CA ARG A 137 21.13 -11.71 11.17
C ARG A 137 22.07 -10.61 11.69
N PHE A 138 21.54 -9.40 11.90
CA PHE A 138 22.20 -8.28 12.56
C PHE A 138 21.79 -8.22 14.05
N ASP A 139 22.43 -7.32 14.81
CA ASP A 139 22.10 -7.11 16.20
C ASP A 139 20.62 -6.71 16.36
N SER A 140 19.92 -7.26 17.36
CA SER A 140 18.46 -7.11 17.52
C SER A 140 18.01 -5.66 17.65
N SER A 141 18.94 -4.75 17.97
CA SER A 141 18.76 -3.30 18.02
C SER A 141 18.19 -2.69 16.73
N PHE A 142 18.44 -3.29 15.56
CA PHE A 142 17.96 -2.76 14.27
C PHE A 142 16.53 -3.19 13.90
N MET A 143 15.91 -4.09 14.67
CA MET A 143 14.54 -4.53 14.41
C MET A 143 13.51 -3.48 14.85
N THR A 144 13.80 -2.75 15.94
CA THR A 144 12.98 -1.64 16.43
C THR A 144 12.82 -0.50 15.40
N PRO A 145 13.88 0.11 14.84
CA PRO A 145 13.74 1.18 13.86
C PRO A 145 13.05 0.71 12.56
N TYR A 146 13.20 -0.56 12.18
CA TYR A 146 12.48 -1.14 11.04
C TYR A 146 10.96 -1.17 11.30
N LEU A 147 10.52 -1.69 12.45
CA LEU A 147 9.10 -1.72 12.82
C LEU A 147 8.50 -0.31 12.96
N VAL A 148 9.29 0.64 13.45
CA VAL A 148 8.91 2.07 13.46
C VAL A 148 8.73 2.58 12.04
N GLY A 149 9.64 2.22 11.11
CA GLY A 149 9.54 2.55 9.70
C GLY A 149 8.26 2.02 9.05
N GLU A 150 7.91 0.75 9.30
CA GLU A 150 6.67 0.14 8.82
C GLU A 150 5.43 0.93 9.31
N GLY A 151 5.41 1.38 10.56
CA GLY A 151 4.33 2.25 11.07
C GLY A 151 4.29 3.63 10.40
N LEU A 152 5.45 4.23 10.15
CA LEU A 152 5.58 5.53 9.48
C LEU A 152 5.12 5.49 8.01
N SER A 153 5.14 4.31 7.37
CA SER A 153 4.70 4.12 5.98
C SER A 153 3.24 4.52 5.75
N GLY A 154 2.35 4.34 6.73
CA GLY A 154 0.96 4.79 6.68
C GLY A 154 0.79 6.24 7.15
N PHE A 155 1.65 6.71 8.05
CA PHE A 155 1.60 8.08 8.58
C PHE A 155 1.96 9.12 7.51
N ILE A 156 3.03 8.88 6.74
CA ILE A 156 3.52 9.83 5.73
C ILE A 156 2.44 10.11 4.66
N PRO A 157 1.86 9.11 3.98
CA PRO A 157 0.77 9.32 3.02
C PRO A 157 -0.45 9.99 3.63
N SER A 158 -0.82 9.64 4.87
CA SER A 158 -1.93 10.27 5.59
C SER A 158 -1.69 11.77 5.80
N LEU A 159 -0.46 12.16 6.13
CA LEU A 159 -0.08 13.56 6.24
C LEU A 159 -0.14 14.27 4.88
N PHE A 160 0.31 13.63 3.80
CA PHE A 160 0.19 14.18 2.44
C PHE A 160 -1.26 14.39 2.02
N VAL A 161 -2.12 13.39 2.24
CA VAL A 161 -3.56 13.50 1.93
C VAL A 161 -4.24 14.52 2.81
N LEU A 162 -3.86 14.64 4.08
CA LEU A 162 -4.34 15.72 4.94
C LEU A 162 -3.97 17.07 4.32
N ILE A 163 -2.70 17.31 3.98
CA ILE A 163 -2.22 18.56 3.35
C ILE A 163 -2.99 18.85 2.05
N GLN A 164 -3.24 17.84 1.22
CA GLN A 164 -4.03 17.97 -0.01
C GLN A 164 -5.52 18.24 0.28
N GLY A 165 -6.09 17.66 1.35
CA GLY A 165 -7.47 17.79 1.78
C GLY A 165 -7.81 19.10 2.51
N ILE A 166 -6.82 19.79 3.09
CA ILE A 166 -6.99 21.18 3.60
C ILE A 166 -7.02 22.20 2.44
N GLY A 167 -6.68 21.80 1.21
CA GLY A 167 -6.69 22.67 0.03
C GLY A 167 -8.00 22.68 -0.78
N HIS A 168 -8.90 21.71 -0.55
CA HIS A 168 -10.16 21.62 -1.30
C HIS A 168 -11.37 22.28 -0.60
N ASN A 169 -11.19 22.86 0.60
CA ASN A 169 -12.27 23.49 1.38
C ASN A 169 -11.89 24.87 1.97
N ILE A 170 -11.14 25.69 1.23
CA ILE A 170 -11.01 27.13 1.54
C ILE A 170 -11.36 27.91 0.28
N GLY A 171 -12.63 27.80 -0.15
CA GLY A 171 -12.99 28.36 -1.43
C GLY A 171 -14.46 28.30 -1.84
N THR A 172 -15.42 28.13 -0.95
CA THR A 172 -16.81 28.55 -1.22
C THR A 172 -17.60 28.68 0.08
N SER A 173 -17.85 29.95 0.43
CA SER A 173 -19.01 30.45 1.18
C SER A 173 -19.41 29.72 2.46
N ILE A 174 -19.06 30.36 3.58
CA ILE A 174 -20.05 30.73 4.60
C ILE A 174 -21.26 31.29 3.84
N ASP A 175 -22.28 30.48 3.66
CA ASP A 175 -23.65 30.97 3.69
C ASP A 175 -24.49 29.97 4.46
N SER A 176 -25.40 30.53 5.24
CA SER A 176 -26.08 29.90 6.34
C SER A 176 -27.19 28.98 5.83
N ASP A 177 -27.31 27.79 6.44
CA ASP A 177 -28.54 27.31 7.08
C ASP A 177 -28.68 25.78 7.01
N ASP A 178 -28.95 25.24 8.21
CA ASP A 178 -29.65 24.01 8.53
C ASP A 178 -29.08 22.63 8.18
N SER A 179 -28.69 21.94 9.25
CA SER A 179 -29.24 20.63 9.64
C SER A 179 -29.36 19.57 8.54
N GLU A 180 -28.43 18.62 8.50
CA GLU A 180 -28.73 17.21 8.80
C GLU A 180 -27.50 16.32 8.66
N CYS A 181 -27.22 15.61 9.75
CA CYS A 181 -26.47 14.36 9.74
C CYS A 181 -27.18 13.36 8.80
N SER A 182 -26.71 13.22 7.56
CA SER A 182 -27.11 12.12 6.66
C SER A 182 -26.21 12.03 5.43
N THR A 183 -25.28 11.08 5.43
CA THR A 183 -24.82 10.47 4.16
C THR A 183 -24.53 8.98 4.37
N ILE A 184 -25.56 8.25 4.84
CA ILE A 184 -25.66 6.81 4.59
C ILE A 184 -26.24 6.67 3.17
N PRO A 185 -25.59 5.94 2.25
CA PRO A 185 -26.15 5.67 0.94
C PRO A 185 -27.54 5.03 1.04
N SER A 186 -28.48 5.56 0.27
CA SER A 186 -29.91 5.24 0.24
C SER A 186 -30.33 3.77 0.03
N PRO A 187 -29.50 2.80 -0.41
CA PRO A 187 -29.90 1.39 -0.42
C PRO A 187 -29.81 0.70 0.95
N MET A 188 -29.12 1.28 1.94
CA MET A 188 -28.82 0.59 3.20
C MET A 188 -29.87 0.83 4.31
N LYS A 189 -30.70 1.88 4.18
CA LYS A 189 -31.77 2.17 5.16
C LYS A 189 -32.93 1.16 5.09
N SER A 190 -33.34 0.75 3.88
CA SER A 190 -34.47 -0.19 3.73
C SER A 190 -34.18 -1.58 4.30
N LEU A 191 -32.92 -2.04 4.22
CA LEU A 191 -32.50 -3.32 4.80
C LEU A 191 -32.43 -3.29 6.34
N PHE A 192 -32.22 -2.11 6.94
CA PHE A 192 -32.18 -1.99 8.40
C PHE A 192 -33.57 -1.89 9.02
N ASP A 193 -34.54 -1.26 8.33
CA ASP A 193 -35.92 -1.17 8.80
C ASP A 193 -36.65 -2.53 8.73
N GLU A 194 -36.36 -3.39 7.74
CA GLU A 194 -36.93 -4.76 7.68
C GLU A 194 -36.38 -5.69 8.77
N GLN A 195 -35.16 -5.46 9.27
CA GLN A 195 -34.52 -6.33 10.28
C GLN A 195 -34.90 -5.96 11.74
N GLN A 196 -35.63 -4.86 11.97
CA GLN A 196 -36.14 -4.51 13.30
C GLN A 196 -37.62 -4.88 13.51
N GLN A 197 -38.28 -5.50 12.52
CA GLN A 197 -39.68 -5.91 12.61
C GLN A 197 -39.90 -7.45 12.64
N GLN A 198 -38.84 -8.24 12.82
CA GLN A 198 -38.88 -9.67 13.17
C GLN A 198 -38.16 -9.93 14.48
#